data_AF-A0A267GXK8-F1
#
_entry.id   AF-A0A267GXK8-F1
#
_cell.length_a   1.000
_cell.length_b   1.000
_cell.length_c   1.000
_cell.angle_alpha   90.00
_cell.angle_beta   90.00
_cell.angle_gamma   90.00
#
_symmetry.space_group_name_H-M   'P 1'
#
loop_
_entity.id
_entity.type
_entity.pdbx_description
1 polymer ?
#
loop_
_entity_poly.entity_id
_entity_poly.type
_entity_poly.pdbx_seq_one_letter_code
_entity_poly.pdbx_strand_id
1 'polypeptide(L)'
;MRNDGHDLPLTIGKTVFTGDRRVMIDYSSPDEWNLVIRRAHVQDSGEYLCQVTGDGGNLMEKAFMLIVQEALPESGQLPPKVEQKKSASALDHDSTGLTSQSLC
;
A
#
# COMPACT_ATOMS: atom_id res chain seq x y z
N MET A 1 16.48 -13.38 4.73
CA MET A 1 17.47 -12.99 3.71
C MET A 1 18.83 -13.47 4.20
N ARG A 2 19.53 -14.30 3.43
CA ARG A 2 20.86 -14.80 3.81
C ARG A 2 21.86 -13.88 3.13
N ASN A 3 22.79 -13.29 3.89
CA ASN A 3 23.81 -12.39 3.35
C ASN A 3 24.93 -13.18 2.64
N ASP A 4 24.58 -13.84 1.54
CA ASP A 4 25.48 -14.59 0.67
C ASP A 4 25.95 -13.78 -0.55
N GLY A 5 25.67 -12.47 -0.55
CA GLY A 5 26.07 -11.54 -1.62
C GLY A 5 25.17 -11.57 -2.86
N HIS A 6 24.09 -12.36 -2.85
CA HIS A 6 23.10 -12.40 -3.94
C HIS A 6 21.77 -11.71 -3.59
N ASP A 7 21.52 -11.44 -2.31
CA ASP A 7 20.34 -10.70 -1.84
C ASP A 7 20.57 -9.18 -1.90
N LEU A 8 19.88 -8.48 -2.83
CA LEU A 8 19.88 -7.02 -2.89
C LEU A 8 19.03 -6.46 -1.72
N PRO A 9 19.53 -5.48 -0.94
CA PRO A 9 18.74 -4.88 0.12
C PRO A 9 17.50 -4.18 -0.44
N LEU A 10 16.40 -4.15 0.33
CA LEU A 10 15.21 -3.40 -0.05
C LEU A 10 15.50 -1.91 -0.19
N THR A 11 16.31 -1.38 0.74
CA THR A 11 16.64 0.04 0.87
C THR A 11 18.05 0.23 1.42
N ILE A 12 18.73 1.28 0.97
CA ILE A 12 19.95 1.80 1.59
C ILE A 12 19.80 3.31 1.65
N GLY A 13 19.94 3.92 2.83
CA GLY A 13 19.70 5.34 2.90
C GLY A 13 18.23 5.68 2.68
N LYS A 14 18.02 6.78 1.96
CA LYS A 14 16.72 7.20 1.44
C LYS A 14 16.38 6.55 0.08
N THR A 15 17.19 5.60 -0.38
CA THR A 15 17.07 4.97 -1.70
C THR A 15 16.42 3.60 -1.57
N VAL A 16 15.43 3.34 -2.42
CA VAL A 16 14.74 2.05 -2.56
C VAL A 16 15.31 1.31 -3.77
N PHE A 17 15.68 0.04 -3.59
CA PHE A 17 16.32 -0.80 -4.61
C PHE A 17 15.42 -1.94 -5.12
N THR A 18 14.34 -2.24 -4.41
CA THR A 18 13.33 -3.21 -4.87
C THR A 18 12.47 -2.64 -6.00
N GLY A 19 12.01 -3.52 -6.89
CA GLY A 19 11.02 -3.17 -7.92
C GLY A 19 9.58 -3.02 -7.39
N ASP A 20 9.34 -3.38 -6.12
CA ASP A 20 8.03 -3.25 -5.49
C ASP A 20 7.73 -1.79 -5.14
N ARG A 21 6.80 -1.19 -5.90
CA ARG A 21 6.36 0.21 -5.74
C ARG A 21 5.59 0.47 -4.44
N ARG A 22 5.24 -0.57 -3.68
CA ARG A 22 4.59 -0.45 -2.37
C ARG A 22 5.60 -0.12 -1.26
N VAL A 23 6.88 -0.41 -1.48
CA VAL A 23 7.96 -0.21 -0.51
C VAL A 23 8.45 1.23 -0.59
N MET A 24 8.50 1.89 0.56
CA MET A 24 8.93 3.28 0.73
C MET A 24 9.73 3.43 2.01
N ILE A 25 10.53 4.49 2.08
CA ILE A 25 11.14 4.96 3.33
C ILE A 25 10.32 6.13 3.86
N ASP A 26 9.96 6.06 5.13
CA ASP A 26 9.56 7.22 5.91
C ASP A 26 10.74 7.64 6.80
N TYR A 27 11.21 8.87 6.58
CA TYR A 27 12.32 9.50 7.30
C TYR A 27 11.79 10.71 8.06
N SER A 28 11.16 10.44 9.20
CA SER A 28 10.51 11.45 10.03
C SER A 28 11.51 12.20 10.91
N SER A 29 12.62 11.55 11.31
CA SER A 29 13.70 12.17 12.09
C SER A 29 15.05 11.51 11.83
N PRO A 30 16.19 12.12 12.21
CA PRO A 30 17.52 11.53 12.01
C PRO A 30 17.69 10.13 12.60
N ASP A 31 17.00 9.85 13.70
CA ASP A 31 17.12 8.61 14.45
C ASP A 31 16.01 7.61 14.12
N GLU A 32 15.03 7.99 13.28
CA GLU A 32 13.91 7.15 12.90
C GLU A 32 13.88 6.90 11.39
N TRP A 33 14.28 5.69 11.02
CA TRP A 33 14.13 5.15 9.68
C TRP A 33 13.07 4.07 9.67
N ASN A 34 11.95 4.37 9.02
CA ASN A 34 10.83 3.46 8.92
C ASN A 34 10.76 2.86 7.52
N LEU A 35 10.81 1.53 7.42
CA LEU A 35 10.42 0.81 6.22
C LEU A 35 8.90 0.74 6.16
N VAL A 36 8.30 1.26 5.09
CA VAL A 36 6.85 1.27 4.89
C VAL A 36 6.48 0.39 3.69
N ILE A 37 5.58 -0.58 3.90
CA ILE A 37 5.00 -1.41 2.84
C ILE A 37 3.51 -1.09 2.73
N ARG A 38 3.12 -0.33 1.69
CA ARG A 38 1.72 0.06 1.48
C ARG A 38 0.90 -1.09 0.93
N ARG A 39 -0.31 -1.32 1.47
CA ARG A 39 -1.18 -2.44 1.05
C ARG A 39 -0.42 -3.77 1.13
N ALA A 40 0.08 -4.07 2.33
CA ALA A 40 0.78 -5.31 2.60
C ALA A 40 -0.13 -6.52 2.34
N HIS A 41 0.46 -7.60 1.81
CA HIS A 41 -0.19 -8.86 1.53
C HIS A 41 0.51 -9.98 2.32
N VAL A 42 -0.14 -11.13 2.49
CA VAL A 42 0.42 -12.25 3.27
C VAL A 42 1.82 -12.70 2.80
N GLN A 43 2.18 -12.56 1.52
CA GLN A 43 3.52 -12.92 1.03
C GLN A 43 4.61 -11.91 1.43
N ASP A 44 4.24 -10.73 1.93
CA ASP A 44 5.20 -9.79 2.50
C ASP A 44 5.65 -10.25 3.91
N SER A 45 5.00 -11.26 4.49
CA SER A 45 5.41 -11.83 5.77
C SER A 45 6.80 -12.45 5.68
N GLY A 46 7.61 -12.25 6.71
CA GLY A 46 8.96 -12.77 6.76
C GLY A 46 9.85 -11.99 7.72
N GLU A 47 11.11 -12.39 7.75
CA GLU A 47 12.13 -11.69 8.53
C GLU A 47 12.73 -10.54 7.71
N TYR A 48 12.65 -9.34 8.28
CA TYR A 48 13.25 -8.12 7.77
C TYR A 48 14.46 -7.76 8.64
N LEU A 49 15.59 -7.47 8.01
CA LEU A 49 16.81 -7.09 8.70
C LEU A 49 17.03 -5.59 8.58
N CYS A 50 17.22 -4.92 9.71
CA CYS A 50 17.75 -3.57 9.77
C CYS A 50 19.25 -3.66 10.09
N GLN A 51 20.06 -3.01 9.28
CA GLN A 51 21.51 -2.92 9.47
C GLN A 51 21.92 -1.45 9.53
N VAL A 52 22.75 -1.11 10.53
CA VAL A 52 23.32 0.23 10.69
C VAL A 52 24.81 0.10 10.95
N THR A 53 25.60 0.94 10.29
CA THR A 53 27.02 1.09 10.62
C THR A 53 27.15 2.19 11.66
N GLY A 54 27.50 1.82 12.88
CA GLY A 54 27.75 2.76 13.97
C GLY A 54 29.13 3.43 13.86
N ASP A 55 29.40 4.33 14.79
CA ASP A 55 30.69 4.99 14.89
C ASP A 55 31.83 3.96 15.03
N GLY A 56 32.90 4.17 14.28
CA GLY A 56 34.03 3.23 14.22
C GLY A 56 33.86 2.04 13.27
N GLY A 57 32.80 2.02 12.45
CA GLY A 57 32.63 1.01 11.39
C GLY A 57 32.01 -0.31 11.87
N ASN A 58 31.50 -0.36 13.09
CA ASN A 58 30.86 -1.54 13.64
C ASN A 58 29.48 -1.74 13.00
N LEU A 59 29.23 -2.94 12.47
CA LEU A 59 27.92 -3.31 11.93
C LEU A 59 27.00 -3.77 13.06
N MET A 60 25.86 -3.10 13.18
CA MET A 60 24.79 -3.47 14.09
C MET A 60 23.60 -3.98 13.28
N GLU A 61 23.02 -5.10 13.69
CA GLU A 61 21.92 -5.74 12.97
C GLU A 61 20.76 -6.05 13.92
N LYS A 62 19.53 -5.92 13.42
CA LYS A 62 18.33 -6.32 14.16
C LYS A 62 17.31 -6.92 13.21
N ALA A 63 16.86 -8.14 13.52
CA ALA A 63 15.82 -8.85 12.79
C ALA A 63 14.43 -8.50 13.35
N PHE A 64 13.47 -8.35 12.44
CA PHE A 64 12.06 -8.10 12.73
C PHE A 64 11.20 -9.09 11.97
N MET A 65 10.37 -9.85 12.68
CA MET A 65 9.43 -10.78 12.05
C MET A 65 8.13 -10.05 11.72
N LEU A 66 7.87 -9.82 10.43
CA LEU A 66 6.59 -9.29 9.96
C LEU A 66 5.63 -10.45 9.68
N ILE A 67 4.44 -10.39 10.27
CA ILE A 67 3.36 -11.34 10.02
C ILE A 67 2.15 -10.55 9.52
N VAL A 68 1.80 -10.74 8.25
CA VAL A 68 0.61 -10.16 7.63
C VAL A 68 -0.46 -11.24 7.56
N GLN A 69 -1.67 -10.91 7.99
CA GLN A 69 -2.84 -11.80 7.95
C GLN A 69 -3.91 -11.17 7.07
N GLU A 70 -4.65 -12.00 6.34
CA GLU A 70 -5.85 -11.54 5.64
C GLU A 70 -6.92 -11.15 6.67
N ALA A 71 -7.58 -10.03 6.45
CA ALA A 71 -8.75 -9.69 7.25
C ALA A 71 -9.83 -10.73 6.97
N LEU A 72 -10.30 -11.41 8.02
CA LEU A 72 -11.52 -12.21 7.92
C LEU A 72 -12.65 -11.28 7.44
N PRO A 73 -13.48 -11.70 6.47
CA PRO A 73 -14.66 -10.95 6.11
C PRO A 73 -15.52 -10.83 7.37
N GLU A 74 -15.72 -9.60 7.84
CA GLU A 74 -16.59 -9.30 8.97
C GLU A 74 -18.00 -9.77 8.59
N SER A 75 -18.37 -10.95 9.06
CA SER A 75 -19.68 -11.55 8.84
C SER A 75 -20.76 -10.70 9.51
N GLY A 76 -21.23 -9.64 8.86
CA GLY A 76 -22.38 -8.88 9.36
C GLY A 76 -22.75 -7.53 8.74
N GLN A 77 -21.85 -6.77 8.12
CA GLN A 77 -22.22 -5.44 7.61
C GLN A 77 -22.69 -5.52 6.15
N LEU A 78 -23.99 -5.74 5.94
CA LEU A 78 -24.64 -5.43 4.66
C LEU A 78 -24.30 -3.96 4.30
N PRO A 79 -23.95 -3.64 3.03
CA PRO A 79 -23.90 -2.25 2.60
C PRO A 79 -25.26 -1.59 2.90
N PRO A 80 -25.30 -0.27 3.22
CA PRO A 80 -26.58 0.42 3.38
C PRO A 80 -27.41 0.16 2.13
N LYS A 81 -28.56 -0.50 2.31
CA LYS A 81 -29.51 -0.78 1.24
C LYS A 81 -29.92 0.57 0.67
N VAL A 82 -29.39 0.92 -0.50
CA VAL A 82 -29.89 2.05 -1.27
C VAL A 82 -31.35 1.74 -1.56
N GLU A 83 -32.25 2.43 -0.88
CA GLU A 83 -33.68 2.30 -1.08
C GLU A 83 -34.03 2.82 -2.47
N GLN A 84 -34.11 1.88 -3.41
CA GLN A 84 -34.54 2.11 -4.78
C GLN A 84 -36.04 2.41 -4.74
N LYS A 85 -36.38 3.70 -4.66
CA LYS A 85 -37.76 4.17 -4.87
C LYS A 85 -38.12 3.86 -6.33
N LYS A 86 -38.93 2.83 -6.54
CA LYS A 86 -39.58 2.56 -7.83
C LYS A 86 -40.46 3.78 -8.15
N SER A 87 -40.13 4.54 -9.18
CA SER A 87 -41.07 5.46 -9.83
C SER A 87 -41.41 4.88 -11.19
N ALA A 88 -42.71 4.64 -11.40
CA ALA A 88 -43.25 4.00 -12.57
C ALA A 88 -43.08 4.86 -13.83
N SER A 89 -42.98 4.17 -14.97
CA SER A 89 -42.87 4.71 -16.32
C SER A 89 -44.16 5.37 -16.81
N ALA A 90 -44.03 6.48 -17.54
CA ALA A 90 -44.93 6.79 -18.65
C ALA A 90 -44.08 7.30 -19.82
N LEU A 91 -44.30 6.67 -20.98
CA LEU A 91 -43.84 7.09 -22.30
C LEU A 91 -44.47 8.45 -22.61
N ASP A 92 -43.73 9.35 -23.27
CA ASP A 92 -44.26 10.07 -24.43
C ASP A 92 -43.11 10.71 -25.25
N HIS A 93 -43.31 10.69 -26.56
CA HIS A 93 -42.42 11.15 -27.62
C HIS A 93 -42.32 12.68 -27.68
N ASP A 94 -41.15 13.19 -28.06
CA ASP A 94 -40.91 13.98 -29.30
C ASP A 94 -39.86 15.11 -29.18
N SER A 95 -39.14 15.29 -30.30
CA SER A 95 -38.49 16.50 -30.82
C SER A 95 -37.26 17.15 -30.17
N THR A 96 -36.14 16.95 -30.86
CA THR A 96 -35.15 17.94 -31.36
C THR A 96 -34.67 19.09 -30.46
N GLY A 97 -33.34 19.19 -30.29
CA GLY A 97 -32.70 20.46 -29.88
C GLY A 97 -31.24 20.37 -29.44
N LEU A 98 -30.32 20.45 -30.41
CA LEU A 98 -29.00 21.09 -30.38
C LEU A 98 -28.50 21.69 -29.04
N THR A 99 -27.34 21.26 -28.49
CA THR A 99 -26.01 21.94 -28.58
C THR A 99 -25.00 21.41 -27.55
N SER A 100 -23.76 21.30 -28.03
CA SER A 100 -22.51 21.01 -27.32
C SER A 100 -22.15 22.09 -26.29
N GLN A 101 -21.59 21.70 -25.14
CA GLN A 101 -20.43 22.39 -24.59
C GLN A 101 -19.65 21.60 -23.52
N SER A 102 -18.37 21.92 -23.49
CA SER A 102 -17.24 21.30 -22.80
C SER A 102 -16.75 22.21 -21.67
N LEU A 103 -15.91 21.64 -20.79
CA LEU A 103 -15.06 22.25 -19.74
C LEU A 103 -15.77 22.68 -18.44
N CYS A 104 -15.21 22.46 -17.25
CA CYS A 104 -13.81 22.23 -16.85
C CYS A 104 -13.47 20.79 -16.43
#